data_AF-A0A947WZJ4-F1
#
_entry.id   AF-A0A947WZJ4-F1
#
_cell.length_a   1.000
_cell.length_b   1.000
_cell.length_c   1.000
_cell.angle_alpha   90.00
_cell.angle_beta   90.00
_cell.angle_gamma   90.00
#
_symmetry.space_group_name_H-M   'P 1'
#
loop_
_entity.id
_entity.type
_entity.pdbx_description
1 polymer ?
#
loop_
_entity_poly.entity_id
_entity_poly.type
_entity_poly.pdbx_seq_one_letter_code
_entity_poly.pdbx_strand_id
1 'polypeptide(L)'
;MLQSDTEPLVHTSGLSPLVIGIIVFVLAAFIGVEVITKVPPTLHTPLMSGSNAISGITIVGALLALQTMANGTLSTVLAVAAVITAMINVVGGFLVTDRMLQMFRRPARPKTEEAGS
;
A
#
# COMPACT_ATOMS: atom_id res chain seq x y z
N MET A 1 -31.14 1.35 -34.06
CA MET A 1 -29.71 0.96 -34.14
C MET A 1 -28.97 1.98 -33.28
N LEU A 2 -29.05 1.88 -31.95
CA LEU A 2 -28.45 0.92 -31.01
C LEU A 2 -27.31 1.65 -30.27
N GLN A 3 -27.57 1.91 -28.99
CA GLN A 3 -26.68 2.17 -27.86
C GLN A 3 -25.23 2.61 -28.12
N SER A 4 -24.85 3.74 -27.53
CA SER A 4 -23.74 3.76 -26.55
C SER A 4 -23.93 4.90 -25.53
N ASP A 5 -25.13 4.97 -24.94
CA ASP A 5 -25.28 5.49 -23.58
C ASP A 5 -24.60 4.49 -22.63
N THR A 6 -23.30 4.68 -22.34
CA THR A 6 -22.67 4.13 -21.14
C THR A 6 -21.53 5.03 -20.70
N GLU A 7 -21.84 6.30 -20.44
CA GLU A 7 -21.18 6.96 -19.30
C GLU A 7 -21.56 6.12 -18.07
N PRO A 8 -20.62 5.67 -17.23
CA PRO A 8 -21.01 5.04 -15.98
C PRO A 8 -21.73 6.10 -15.15
N LEU A 9 -23.05 5.94 -15.05
CA LEU A 9 -23.93 6.60 -14.10
C LEU A 9 -23.47 6.25 -12.67
N VAL A 10 -22.36 6.83 -12.23
CA VAL A 10 -22.22 7.15 -10.82
C VAL A 10 -23.24 8.26 -10.61
N HIS A 11 -24.40 7.89 -10.07
CA HIS A 11 -25.33 8.85 -9.49
C HIS A 11 -24.58 9.58 -8.38
N THR A 12 -23.85 10.62 -8.78
CA THR A 12 -23.23 11.58 -7.88
C THR A 12 -24.41 12.35 -7.32
N SER A 13 -24.99 11.84 -6.23
CA SER A 13 -25.62 12.67 -5.21
C SER A 13 -24.81 13.96 -5.13
N GLY A 14 -25.44 15.14 -5.19
CA GLY A 14 -24.84 16.46 -5.50
C GLY A 14 -23.66 16.98 -4.66
N LEU A 15 -22.89 16.11 -4.02
CA LEU A 15 -21.61 16.33 -3.41
C LEU A 15 -20.49 16.30 -4.45
N SER A 16 -19.61 17.29 -4.40
CA SER A 16 -18.45 17.39 -5.30
C SER A 16 -17.39 16.32 -4.97
N PRO A 17 -16.55 15.91 -5.94
CA PRO A 17 -15.47 14.94 -5.72
C PRO A 17 -14.51 15.30 -4.58
N LEU A 18 -14.29 16.60 -4.37
CA LEU A 18 -13.49 17.11 -3.24
C LEU A 18 -14.16 16.79 -1.90
N VAL A 19 -15.48 17.01 -1.79
CA VAL A 19 -16.23 16.71 -0.56
C VAL A 19 -16.22 15.20 -0.29
N ILE A 20 -16.38 14.38 -1.32
CA ILE A 20 -16.25 12.92 -1.21
C ILE A 20 -14.84 12.55 -0.73
N GLY A 21 -13.79 13.14 -1.30
CA GLY A 21 -12.41 12.91 -0.91
C GLY A 21 -12.13 13.25 0.56
N ILE A 22 -12.69 14.37 1.06
CA ILE A 22 -12.59 14.75 2.48
C ILE A 22 -13.32 13.74 3.37
N ILE A 23 -14.53 13.33 3.01
CA ILE A 23 -15.29 12.32 3.76
C ILE A 23 -14.47 11.02 3.86
N VAL A 24 -13.93 10.54 2.74
CA VAL A 24 -13.10 9.33 2.71
C VAL A 24 -11.84 9.51 3.56
N PHE A 25 -11.15 10.65 3.46
CA PHE A 25 -9.95 10.94 4.25
C PHE A 25 -10.23 10.89 5.75
N VAL A 26 -11.29 11.56 6.21
CA VAL A 26 -11.67 11.62 7.62
C VAL A 26 -12.06 10.24 8.14
N LEU A 27 -12.90 9.50 7.40
CA LEU A 27 -13.31 8.14 7.78
C LEU A 27 -12.13 7.17 7.80
N ALA A 28 -11.24 7.23 6.82
CA ALA A 28 -10.03 6.41 6.78
C ALA A 28 -9.09 6.72 7.96
N ALA A 29 -8.95 7.98 8.36
CA ALA A 29 -8.15 8.37 9.52
C ALA A 29 -8.72 7.79 10.82
N PHE A 30 -10.04 7.87 11.03
CA PHE A 30 -10.70 7.25 12.19
C PHE A 30 -10.49 5.73 12.23
N ILE A 31 -10.67 5.06 11.09
CA ILE A 31 -10.44 3.62 10.99
C ILE A 31 -8.97 3.29 11.29
N GLY A 32 -8.02 4.08 10.78
CA GLY A 32 -6.59 3.89 11.03
C GLY A 32 -6.25 3.90 12.53
N VAL A 33 -6.76 4.87 13.28
CA VAL A 33 -6.57 4.94 14.74
C VAL A 33 -7.20 3.72 15.43
N GLU A 34 -8.45 3.41 15.10
CA GLU A 34 -9.22 2.33 15.72
C GLU A 34 -8.64 0.93 15.46
N VAL A 35 -7.94 0.75 14.34
CA VAL A 35 -7.22 -0.48 14.01
C VAL A 35 -5.89 -0.56 14.76
N ILE A 36 -5.07 0.49 14.76
CA ILE A 36 -3.75 0.50 15.39
C ILE A 36 -3.85 0.29 16.91
N THR A 37 -4.85 0.86 17.56
CA THR A 37 -5.07 0.72 19.01
C THR A 37 -5.38 -0.72 19.45
N LYS A 38 -5.85 -1.59 18.54
CA LYS A 38 -6.17 -2.99 18.84
C LYS A 38 -5.03 -3.98 18.55
N VAL A 39 -3.89 -3.51 18.06
CA VAL A 39 -2.76 -4.39 17.73
C VAL A 39 -1.98 -4.74 19.01
N PRO A 40 -1.65 -6.02 19.25
CA PRO A 40 -0.90 -6.42 20.44
C PRO A 40 0.52 -5.82 20.45
N PRO A 41 1.12 -5.57 21.63
CA PRO A 41 2.40 -4.87 21.72
C PRO A 41 3.57 -5.56 21.01
N THR A 42 3.52 -6.89 20.90
CA THR A 42 4.52 -7.70 20.19
C THR A 42 4.59 -7.39 18.70
N LEU A 43 3.55 -6.78 18.13
CA LEU A 43 3.46 -6.43 16.72
C LEU A 43 3.74 -4.94 16.46
N HIS A 44 4.04 -4.09 17.44
CA HIS A 44 4.32 -2.68 17.17
C HIS A 44 5.51 -2.48 16.22
N THR A 45 6.59 -3.23 16.38
CA THR A 45 7.78 -3.13 15.51
C THR A 45 7.51 -3.68 14.11
N PRO A 46 6.92 -4.89 13.94
CA PRO A 46 6.45 -5.34 12.63
C PRO A 46 5.44 -4.39 11.97
N LEU A 47 4.53 -3.79 12.75
CA LEU A 47 3.52 -2.85 12.25
C LEU A 47 4.15 -1.53 11.81
N MET A 48 5.14 -1.03 12.55
CA MET A 48 5.90 0.15 12.16
C MET A 48 6.57 -0.08 10.80
N SER A 49 7.21 -1.23 10.60
CA SER A 49 7.76 -1.62 9.29
C SER A 49 6.68 -1.81 8.21
N GLY A 50 5.56 -2.43 8.57
CA GLY A 50 4.42 -2.64 7.66
C GLY A 50 3.82 -1.32 7.17
N SER A 51 3.71 -0.32 8.05
CA SER A 51 3.24 1.03 7.67
C SER A 51 4.19 1.72 6.69
N ASN A 52 5.50 1.46 6.80
CA ASN A 52 6.48 1.91 5.82
C ASN A 52 6.22 1.24 4.46
N ALA A 53 5.98 -0.07 4.42
CA ALA A 53 5.63 -0.77 3.17
C ALA A 53 4.35 -0.22 2.50
N ILE A 54 3.34 0.12 3.30
CA ILE A 54 2.08 0.71 2.81
C ILE A 54 2.32 2.10 2.20
N SER A 55 3.25 2.90 2.75
CA SER A 55 3.62 4.20 2.17
C SER A 55 4.21 4.10 0.75
N GLY A 56 4.62 2.89 0.35
CA GLY A 56 5.02 2.57 -1.02
C GLY A 56 3.94 2.84 -2.09
N ILE A 57 2.68 3.12 -1.70
CA ILE A 57 1.61 3.59 -2.60
C ILE A 57 2.01 4.83 -3.44
N THR A 58 3.02 5.58 -2.99
CA THR A 58 3.66 6.66 -3.76
C THR A 58 4.09 6.26 -5.18
N ILE A 59 4.28 4.96 -5.45
CA ILE A 59 4.53 4.44 -6.81
C ILE A 59 3.44 4.84 -7.81
N VAL A 60 2.17 4.91 -7.38
CA VAL A 60 1.06 5.33 -8.26
C VAL A 60 1.27 6.76 -8.72
N GLY A 61 1.65 7.66 -7.79
CA GLY A 61 1.98 9.05 -8.13
C GLY A 61 3.21 9.16 -9.03
N ALA A 62 4.24 8.35 -8.80
CA ALA A 62 5.44 8.34 -9.62
C ALA A 62 5.17 7.88 -11.06
N LEU A 63 4.34 6.84 -11.24
CA LEU A 63 3.92 6.37 -12.57
C LEU A 63 3.06 7.40 -13.31
N LEU A 64 2.15 8.07 -12.60
CA LEU A 64 1.37 9.16 -13.18
C LEU A 64 2.28 10.33 -13.60
N ALA A 65 3.24 10.73 -12.76
CA ALA A 65 4.20 11.78 -13.09
C ALA A 65 5.06 11.42 -14.32
N LEU A 66 5.48 10.16 -14.44
CA LEU A 66 6.20 9.68 -15.62
C LEU A 66 5.34 9.78 -16.89
N GLN A 67 4.05 9.47 -16.79
CA GLN A 67 3.11 9.57 -17.91
C GLN A 67 2.80 11.03 -18.30
N THR A 68 2.66 11.94 -17.35
CA THR A 68 2.14 13.29 -17.60
C THR A 68 3.19 14.39 -17.69
N MET A 69 4.40 14.17 -17.14
CA MET A 69 5.42 15.22 -16.99
C MET A 69 6.65 15.01 -17.85
N ALA A 70 6.75 13.97 -18.69
CA ALA A 70 7.93 13.65 -19.51
C ALA A 70 8.19 14.60 -20.71
N ASN A 71 7.83 15.88 -20.59
CA ASN A 71 7.91 16.88 -21.66
C ASN A 71 9.28 17.60 -21.74
N GLY A 72 10.27 17.19 -20.94
CA GLY A 72 11.61 17.78 -20.93
C GLY A 72 12.63 16.94 -20.16
N THR A 73 13.92 17.17 -20.42
CA THR A 73 15.01 16.36 -19.82
C THR A 73 14.98 16.35 -18.30
N LEU A 74 14.77 17.51 -17.67
CA LEU A 74 14.73 17.62 -16.21
C LEU A 74 13.53 16.87 -15.61
N SER A 75 12.34 17.01 -16.19
CA SER A 75 11.13 16.37 -15.67
C SER A 75 11.16 14.85 -15.87
N THR A 76 11.73 14.36 -16.98
CA THR A 76 11.95 12.93 -17.19
C THR A 76 12.93 12.36 -16.17
N VAL A 77 14.04 13.05 -15.88
CA VAL A 77 15.01 12.61 -14.85
C VAL A 77 14.35 12.56 -13.48
N LEU A 78 13.56 13.57 -13.11
CA LEU A 78 12.84 13.60 -11.84
C LEU A 78 11.76 12.51 -11.75
N ALA A 79 11.03 12.24 -12.84
CA ALA A 79 10.02 11.19 -12.87
C ALA A 79 10.64 9.79 -12.72
N VAL A 80 11.76 9.54 -13.41
CA VAL A 80 12.52 8.29 -13.25
C VAL A 80 13.07 8.15 -11.83
N ALA A 81 13.62 9.22 -11.25
CA ALA A 81 14.08 9.23 -9.87
C ALA A 81 12.93 8.95 -8.90
N ALA A 82 11.75 9.55 -9.11
CA ALA A 82 10.56 9.31 -8.29
C ALA A 82 10.13 7.84 -8.33
N VAL A 83 10.16 7.19 -9.50
CA VAL A 83 9.86 5.75 -9.62
C VAL A 83 10.89 4.92 -8.86
N ILE A 84 12.19 5.21 -8.99
CA ILE A 84 13.24 4.49 -8.26
C ILE A 84 13.04 4.62 -6.75
N THR A 85 12.82 5.84 -6.26
CA THR A 85 12.59 6.09 -4.83
C THR A 85 11.33 5.38 -4.32
N ALA A 86 10.24 5.41 -5.09
CA ALA A 86 9.01 4.70 -4.73
C ALA A 86 9.24 3.18 -4.69
N MET A 87 9.98 2.62 -5.65
CA MET A 87 10.31 1.20 -5.68
C MET A 87 11.17 0.77 -4.49
N ILE A 88 12.13 1.59 -4.06
CA ILE A 88 12.93 1.32 -2.86
C ILE A 88 12.02 1.23 -1.62
N ASN A 89 11.05 2.13 -1.50
CA ASN A 89 10.11 2.13 -0.38
C ASN A 89 9.22 0.87 -0.38
N VAL A 90 8.64 0.52 -1.54
CA VAL A 90 7.85 -0.71 -1.73
C VAL A 90 8.68 -1.94 -1.36
N VAL A 91 9.79 -2.18 -2.07
CA VAL A 91 10.58 -3.40 -1.92
C VAL A 91 11.23 -3.49 -0.55
N GLY A 92 11.83 -2.40 -0.06
CA GLY A 92 12.46 -2.35 1.24
C GLY A 92 11.45 -2.58 2.37
N GLY A 93 10.29 -1.93 2.30
CA GLY A 93 9.23 -2.09 3.29
C GLY A 93 8.70 -3.53 3.37
N PHE A 94 8.43 -4.17 2.22
CA PHE A 94 7.93 -5.55 2.21
C PHE A 94 8.97 -6.58 2.66
N LEU A 95 10.24 -6.43 2.26
CA LEU A 95 11.30 -7.37 2.66
C LEU A 95 11.60 -7.31 4.17
N VAL A 96 11.65 -6.12 4.75
CA VAL A 96 11.90 -5.96 6.19
C VAL A 96 10.71 -6.49 6.99
N THR A 97 9.48 -6.19 6.55
CA THR A 97 8.27 -6.68 7.21
C THR A 97 8.17 -8.21 7.15
N ASP A 98 8.47 -8.83 6.02
CA ASP A 98 8.48 -10.29 5.90
C ASP A 98 9.47 -10.95 6.86
N ARG A 99 10.71 -10.43 6.95
CA ARG A 99 11.70 -10.91 7.93
C ARG A 99 11.22 -10.76 9.37
N MET A 100 10.56 -9.65 9.70
CA MET A 100 9.96 -9.42 11.02
C MET A 100 8.74 -10.29 11.31
N LEU A 101 8.04 -10.81 10.29
CA LEU A 101 6.91 -11.71 10.48
C LEU A 101 7.33 -13.19 10.53
N GLN A 102 8.45 -13.55 9.90
CA GLN A 102 8.99 -14.90 9.94
C GLN A 102 9.32 -15.38 11.37
N MET A 103 9.67 -14.47 12.28
CA MET A 103 9.90 -14.78 13.71
C MET A 103 8.64 -15.21 14.49
N PHE A 104 7.44 -14.99 13.94
CA PHE A 104 6.18 -15.49 14.53
C PHE A 104 5.77 -16.86 13.97
N ARG A 105 6.47 -17.38 12.96
CA ARG A 105 6.20 -18.71 12.42
C ARG A 105 6.75 -19.76 13.40
N ARG A 106 5.89 -20.70 13.82
CA ARG A 106 6.34 -21.85 14.62
C ARG A 106 7.39 -22.63 13.82
N PRO A 107 8.52 -23.03 14.43
CA PRO A 107 9.48 -23.93 13.79
C PRO A 107 8.74 -25.19 13.30
N ALA A 108 9.06 -25.65 12.09
CA ALA A 108 8.55 -26.93 11.61
C ALA A 108 8.93 -28.00 12.64
N ARG A 109 7.93 -28.69 13.22
CA ARG A 109 8.18 -29.78 14.17
C ARG A 109 9.08 -30.79 13.46
N PRO A 110 10.28 -31.11 13.99
CA PRO A 110 11.11 -32.15 13.39
C PRO A 110 10.26 -33.41 13.35
N LYS A 111 10.21 -34.07 12.19
CA LYS A 111 9.58 -35.39 12.09
C LYS A 111 10.37 -36.29 13.04
N THR A 112 9.78 -36.61 14.18
CA THR A 112 10.28 -37.70 15.02
C THR A 112 10.19 -38.93 14.13
N GLU A 113 11.33 -39.36 13.58
CA GLU A 113 11.47 -40.69 13.04
C GLU A 113 11.05 -41.63 14.17
N GLU A 114 9.95 -42.32 13.91
CA GLU A 114 9.48 -43.43 14.73
C GLU A 114 10.62 -44.43 14.80
N ALA A 115 11.31 -44.46 15.93
CA ALA A 115 12.15 -45.57 16.35
C ALA A 115 11.23 -46.78 16.51
N GLY A 116 11.02 -47.50 15.40
CA GLY A 116 10.40 -48.82 15.37
C GLY A 116 11.48 -49.89 15.58
N SER A 117 11.43 -50.48 16.77
CA SER A 117 11.80 -51.86 17.17
C SER A 117 13.05 -52.52 16.59
#